data_AF-A0A4U6XPJ6-F1
#
_entry.id   AF-A0A4U6XPJ6-F1
#
_cell.length_a   1.000
_cell.length_b   1.000
_cell.length_c   1.000
_cell.angle_alpha   90.00
_cell.angle_beta   90.00
_cell.angle_gamma   90.00
#
_symmetry.space_group_name_H-M   'P 1'
#
loop_
_entity.id
_entity.type
_entity.pdbx_description
1 polymer ?
#
loop_
_entity_poly.entity_id
_entity_poly.type
_entity_poly.pdbx_seq_one_letter_code
_entity_poly.pdbx_strand_id
1 'polypeptide(L)'
;MDNGTFDILGRNITFRVADQIGMGCSGTVYSIECINSACNELGHVVLKVYPFHHRGDAVSGRENLAKIGELKAVGSNDVDEYEYTLMTRWDGVTLTKLPTYQRLLMRYPTTNYNALVEFVNSAFLMAAKEAEAHIINNHITHEDIHLGNILLQESDGKIISARLIDWDLARISPADKV
;
A
#
# COMPACT_ATOMS: atom_id res chain seq x y z
N MET A 1 22.36 -5.90 6.77
CA MET A 1 21.75 -4.89 5.89
C MET A 1 21.89 -5.49 4.51
N ASP A 2 20.79 -6.07 4.03
CA ASP A 2 20.87 -7.12 3.03
C ASP A 2 20.48 -6.53 1.68
N ASN A 3 21.29 -6.81 0.66
CA ASN A 3 21.01 -6.43 -0.71
C ASN A 3 20.04 -7.45 -1.30
N GLY A 4 18.96 -7.00 -1.92
CA GLY A 4 18.08 -7.82 -2.72
C GLY A 4 18.44 -7.72 -4.21
N THR A 5 18.31 -8.81 -4.95
CA THR A 5 18.34 -8.80 -6.42
C THR A 5 17.24 -9.68 -6.97
N PHE A 6 16.37 -9.11 -7.81
CA PHE A 6 15.38 -9.86 -8.58
C PHE A 6 15.80 -9.89 -10.05
N ASP A 7 15.81 -11.08 -10.66
CA ASP A 7 15.94 -11.20 -12.11
C ASP A 7 14.55 -11.08 -12.73
N ILE A 8 14.30 -10.00 -13.47
CA ILE A 8 13.03 -9.78 -14.16
C ILE A 8 13.32 -9.49 -15.63
N LEU A 9 12.84 -10.39 -16.49
CA LEU A 9 12.90 -10.27 -17.95
C LEU A 9 14.33 -10.00 -18.47
N GLY A 10 15.34 -10.62 -17.84
CA GLY A 10 16.74 -10.51 -18.25
C GLY A 10 17.45 -9.23 -17.77
N ARG A 11 16.85 -8.50 -16.82
CA ARG A 11 17.49 -7.38 -16.11
C ARG A 11 17.45 -7.63 -14.61
N ASN A 12 18.62 -7.49 -13.98
CA ASN A 12 18.71 -7.55 -12.52
C ASN A 12 18.20 -6.24 -11.92
N ILE A 13 17.18 -6.31 -11.08
CA ILE A 13 16.72 -5.21 -10.22
C ILE A 13 17.45 -5.36 -8.90
N THR A 14 18.36 -4.44 -8.58
CA THR A 14 19.18 -4.50 -7.37
C THR A 14 18.84 -3.34 -6.44
N PHE A 15 18.62 -3.64 -5.18
CA PHE A 15 18.24 -2.67 -4.16
C PHE A 15 18.80 -3.04 -2.78
N ARG A 16 18.87 -2.06 -1.88
CA ARG A 16 19.14 -2.25 -0.47
C ARG A 16 17.84 -2.16 0.32
N VAL A 17 17.57 -3.12 1.19
CA VAL A 17 16.46 -3.03 2.14
C VAL A 17 16.81 -2.01 3.22
N ALA A 18 15.91 -1.07 3.48
CA ALA A 18 16.08 -0.01 4.47
C ALA A 18 15.14 -0.25 5.67
N ASP A 19 14.22 0.68 5.92
CA ASP A 19 13.38 0.65 7.12
C ASP A 19 12.14 -0.21 6.95
N GLN A 20 11.75 -0.93 7.99
CA GLN A 20 10.41 -1.50 8.09
C GLN A 20 9.39 -0.37 8.21
N ILE A 21 8.43 -0.30 7.27
CA ILE A 21 7.41 0.76 7.22
C ILE A 21 5.99 0.23 7.46
N GLY A 22 5.79 -1.09 7.44
CA GLY A 22 4.50 -1.72 7.70
C GLY A 22 4.64 -3.21 8.05
N MET A 23 3.64 -3.76 8.71
CA MET A 23 3.54 -5.19 9.04
C MET A 23 2.07 -5.58 9.05
N GLY A 24 1.74 -6.60 8.27
CA GLY A 24 0.41 -7.21 8.22
C GLY A 24 0.48 -8.69 8.60
N CYS A 25 -0.67 -9.36 8.57
CA CYS A 25 -0.76 -10.79 8.89
C CYS A 25 0.04 -11.66 7.91
N SER A 26 0.10 -11.27 6.63
CA SER A 26 0.70 -12.09 5.56
C SER A 26 2.14 -11.70 5.22
N GLY A 27 2.66 -10.60 5.77
CA GLY A 27 4.00 -10.15 5.44
C GLY A 27 4.42 -8.82 6.05
N THR A 28 5.67 -8.46 5.80
CA THR A 28 6.30 -7.21 6.28
C THR A 28 6.66 -6.32 5.10
N VAL A 29 6.44 -5.02 5.23
CA VAL A 29 6.73 -4.02 4.19
C VAL A 29 7.93 -3.18 4.59
N TYR A 30 8.87 -3.03 3.67
CA TYR A 30 10.11 -2.28 3.83
C TYR A 30 10.23 -1.19 2.76
N SER A 31 10.81 -0.06 3.15
CA SER A 31 11.40 0.86 2.19
C SER A 31 12.66 0.25 1.59
N ILE A 32 12.99 0.65 0.37
CA ILE A 32 14.20 0.22 -0.32
C ILE A 32 14.94 1.40 -0.91
N GLU A 33 16.23 1.21 -1.17
CA GLU A 33 17.05 2.10 -1.96
C GLU A 33 17.49 1.40 -3.24
N CYS A 34 17.14 1.96 -4.39
CA CYS A 34 17.55 1.42 -5.68
C CYS A 34 19.04 1.63 -5.94
N ILE A 35 19.75 0.55 -6.26
CA ILE A 35 21.21 0.58 -6.47
C ILE A 35 21.55 0.78 -7.96
N ASN A 36 20.74 0.25 -8.87
CA ASN A 36 21.02 0.29 -10.31
C ASN A 36 19.90 0.96 -11.13
N SER A 37 20.16 1.21 -12.43
CA SER A 37 19.23 1.91 -13.30
C SER A 37 17.90 1.15 -13.46
N ALA A 38 17.95 -0.18 -13.57
CA ALA A 38 16.77 -1.01 -13.71
C ALA A 38 15.80 -0.86 -12.52
N CYS A 39 16.32 -0.78 -11.29
CA CYS A 39 15.50 -0.49 -10.12
C CYS A 39 14.93 0.94 -10.16
N ASN A 40 15.77 1.93 -10.48
CA ASN A 40 15.33 3.33 -10.55
C ASN A 40 14.23 3.57 -11.60
N GLU A 41 14.24 2.80 -12.70
CA GLU A 41 13.20 2.85 -13.74
C GLU A 41 11.82 2.39 -13.24
N LEU A 42 11.74 1.66 -12.11
CA LEU A 42 10.46 1.26 -11.49
C LEU A 42 9.75 2.42 -10.78
N GLY A 43 10.44 3.55 -10.56
CA GLY A 43 9.96 4.69 -9.79
C GLY A 43 10.03 4.45 -8.27
N HIS A 44 9.14 5.11 -7.53
CA HIS A 44 9.08 4.97 -6.07
C HIS A 44 8.42 3.64 -5.71
N VAL A 45 9.19 2.74 -5.12
CA VAL A 45 8.74 1.37 -4.78
C VAL A 45 9.05 0.98 -3.35
N VAL A 46 8.29 0.02 -2.84
CA VAL A 46 8.49 -0.66 -1.54
C VAL A 46 8.53 -2.16 -1.75
N LEU A 47 9.16 -2.86 -0.81
CA LEU A 47 9.25 -4.31 -0.80
C LEU A 47 8.30 -4.89 0.24
N LYS A 48 7.38 -5.77 -0.17
CA LYS A 48 6.66 -6.66 0.75
C LYS A 48 7.30 -8.04 0.72
N VAL A 49 7.58 -8.57 1.90
CA VAL A 49 8.17 -9.89 2.13
C VAL A 49 7.14 -10.78 2.79
N TYR A 50 6.85 -11.90 2.16
CA TYR A 50 5.88 -12.89 2.60
C TYR A 50 6.60 -14.17 3.03
N PRO A 51 6.40 -14.67 4.25
CA PRO A 51 6.83 -16.01 4.62
C PRO A 51 6.18 -17.06 3.70
N PHE A 52 6.85 -18.18 3.41
CA PHE A 52 6.34 -19.20 2.48
C PHE A 52 4.96 -19.77 2.84
N HIS A 53 4.61 -19.87 4.12
CA HIS A 53 3.27 -20.31 4.53
C HIS A 53 2.15 -19.33 4.15
N HIS A 54 2.50 -18.09 3.77
CA HIS A 54 1.61 -17.08 3.20
C HIS A 54 1.72 -16.96 1.68
N ARG A 55 2.25 -17.98 1.00
CA ARG A 55 2.38 -17.98 -0.48
C ARG A 55 1.04 -17.77 -1.19
N GLY A 56 -0.06 -18.30 -0.65
CA GLY A 56 -1.41 -18.07 -1.20
C GLY A 56 -1.78 -16.58 -1.22
N ASP A 57 -1.53 -15.89 -0.11
CA ASP A 57 -1.77 -14.45 0.04
C ASP A 57 -0.85 -13.65 -0.89
N ALA A 58 0.42 -14.07 -1.05
CA ALA A 58 1.36 -13.44 -1.97
C ALA A 58 0.87 -13.53 -3.42
N VAL A 59 0.36 -14.69 -3.85
CA VAL A 59 -0.21 -14.88 -5.20
C VAL A 59 -1.45 -14.00 -5.39
N SER A 60 -2.41 -14.06 -4.46
CA SER A 60 -3.64 -13.23 -4.50
C SER A 60 -3.32 -11.73 -4.57
N GLY A 61 -2.45 -11.26 -3.66
CA GLY A 61 -2.02 -9.87 -3.61
C GLY A 61 -1.32 -9.41 -4.90
N ARG A 62 -0.49 -10.25 -5.53
CA ARG A 62 0.15 -9.93 -6.81
C ARG A 62 -0.86 -9.80 -7.95
N GLU A 63 -1.85 -10.68 -8.03
CA GLU A 63 -2.91 -10.59 -9.03
C GLU A 63 -3.71 -9.31 -8.88
N ASN A 64 -4.08 -8.96 -7.64
CA ASN A 64 -4.80 -7.74 -7.31
C ASN A 64 -3.97 -6.48 -7.61
N LEU A 65 -2.70 -6.44 -7.23
CA LEU A 65 -1.78 -5.34 -7.53
C LEU A 65 -1.54 -5.18 -9.03
N ALA A 66 -1.45 -6.29 -9.78
CA ALA A 66 -1.32 -6.25 -11.23
C ALA A 66 -2.59 -5.67 -11.88
N LYS A 67 -3.77 -6.03 -11.37
CA LYS A 67 -5.06 -5.54 -11.86
C LYS A 67 -5.18 -4.02 -11.77
N ILE A 68 -4.61 -3.40 -10.74
CA ILE A 68 -4.63 -1.94 -10.53
C ILE A 68 -3.35 -1.21 -11.00
N GLY A 69 -2.40 -1.92 -11.62
CA GLY A 69 -1.16 -1.32 -12.16
C GLY A 69 -0.10 -0.96 -11.11
N GLU A 70 -0.19 -1.51 -9.90
CA GLU A 70 0.73 -1.21 -8.80
C GLU A 70 1.80 -2.28 -8.56
N LEU A 71 1.66 -3.45 -9.19
CA LEU A 71 2.72 -4.47 -9.20
C LEU A 71 3.89 -4.01 -10.08
N LYS A 72 5.11 -4.00 -9.54
CA LYS A 72 6.32 -3.64 -10.29
C LYS A 72 7.19 -4.82 -10.62
N ALA A 73 7.34 -5.71 -9.65
CA ALA A 73 8.32 -6.78 -9.73
C ALA A 73 8.02 -7.86 -8.68
N VAL A 74 8.33 -9.12 -9.01
CA VAL A 74 8.20 -10.25 -8.08
C VAL A 74 9.52 -10.98 -7.99
N GLY A 75 9.78 -11.58 -6.84
CA GLY A 75 10.91 -12.47 -6.62
C GLY A 75 10.52 -13.59 -5.68
N SER A 76 11.25 -14.69 -5.72
CA SER A 76 11.14 -15.79 -4.75
C SER A 76 12.55 -16.26 -4.41
N ASN A 77 12.71 -16.75 -3.18
CA ASN A 77 13.93 -17.42 -2.77
C ASN A 77 13.54 -18.77 -2.16
N ASP A 78 13.78 -19.84 -2.93
CA ASP A 78 13.43 -21.20 -2.54
C ASP A 78 14.32 -21.73 -1.38
N VAL A 79 15.48 -21.10 -1.13
CA VAL A 79 16.38 -21.48 -0.02
C VAL A 79 15.89 -20.92 1.31
N ASP A 80 15.41 -19.68 1.30
CA ASP A 80 14.99 -18.99 2.52
C ASP A 80 13.47 -19.08 2.76
N GLU A 81 12.72 -19.73 1.87
CA GLU A 81 11.26 -19.88 1.99
C GLU A 81 10.55 -18.52 2.12
N TYR A 82 10.88 -17.57 1.23
CA TYR A 82 10.21 -16.28 1.15
C TYR A 82 9.77 -15.93 -0.28
N GLU A 83 8.65 -15.24 -0.34
CA GLU A 83 8.07 -14.64 -1.53
C GLU A 83 8.18 -13.12 -1.40
N TYR A 84 8.56 -12.46 -2.48
CA TYR A 84 8.83 -11.03 -2.49
C TYR A 84 8.00 -10.32 -3.56
N THR A 85 7.54 -9.13 -3.22
CA THR A 85 6.78 -8.27 -4.14
C THR A 85 7.28 -6.84 -4.03
N LEU A 86 7.76 -6.28 -5.14
CA LEU A 86 7.95 -4.84 -5.28
C LEU A 86 6.66 -4.23 -5.83
N MET A 87 6.19 -3.21 -5.14
CA MET A 87 4.96 -2.49 -5.45
C MET A 87 5.17 -0.98 -5.36
N THR A 88 4.26 -0.21 -5.97
CA THR A 88 4.26 1.25 -5.88
C THR A 88 4.32 1.71 -4.42
N ARG A 89 5.20 2.67 -4.13
CA ARG A 89 5.22 3.40 -2.87
C ARG A 89 4.25 4.57 -2.94
N TRP A 90 3.42 4.72 -1.91
CA TRP A 90 2.58 5.90 -1.73
C TRP A 90 3.09 6.77 -0.59
N ASP A 91 3.26 8.07 -0.86
CA ASP A 91 3.77 9.04 0.12
C ASP A 91 2.65 9.61 1.01
N GLY A 92 1.91 8.73 1.66
CA GLY A 92 0.85 9.07 2.62
C GLY A 92 1.11 8.45 4.00
N VAL A 93 0.26 8.79 4.97
CA VAL A 93 0.31 8.24 6.32
C VAL A 93 -1.08 7.82 6.79
N THR A 94 -1.16 6.96 7.80
CA THR A 94 -2.44 6.61 8.43
C THR A 94 -3.06 7.83 9.12
N LEU A 95 -4.39 7.83 9.28
CA LEU A 95 -5.16 8.95 9.83
C LEU A 95 -4.57 9.53 11.14
N THR A 96 -4.11 8.67 12.05
CA THR A 96 -3.59 9.07 13.36
C THR A 96 -2.22 9.76 13.31
N LYS A 97 -1.52 9.65 12.18
CA LYS A 97 -0.23 10.28 11.92
C LYS A 97 -0.36 11.62 11.18
N LEU A 98 -1.57 12.02 10.79
CA LEU A 98 -1.79 13.29 10.12
C LEU A 98 -1.64 14.48 11.11
N PRO A 99 -0.88 15.53 10.75
CA PRO A 99 -0.65 16.67 11.64
C PRO A 99 -1.94 17.35 12.12
N THR A 100 -2.95 17.46 11.25
CA THR A 100 -4.23 18.08 11.62
C THR A 100 -5.02 17.21 12.59
N TYR A 101 -5.04 15.89 12.40
CA TYR A 101 -5.65 14.97 13.35
C TYR A 101 -5.02 15.12 14.74
N GLN A 102 -3.68 15.09 14.80
CA GLN A 102 -2.93 15.23 16.06
C GLN A 102 -3.20 16.58 16.74
N ARG A 103 -3.22 17.68 15.98
CA ARG A 103 -3.50 19.02 16.50
C ARG A 103 -4.91 19.12 17.10
N LEU A 104 -5.93 18.61 16.40
CA LEU A 104 -7.32 18.67 16.85
C LEU A 104 -7.55 17.82 18.11
N LEU A 105 -6.87 16.67 18.21
CA LEU A 105 -6.94 15.78 19.36
C LEU A 105 -6.28 16.38 20.63
N MET A 106 -5.16 17.09 20.49
CA MET A 106 -4.35 17.57 21.63
C MET A 106 -4.84 18.87 22.27
N ARG A 107 -5.57 19.74 21.56
CA ARG A 107 -5.90 21.10 22.02
C ARG A 107 -7.37 21.29 22.40
N TYR A 108 -7.86 20.65 23.47
CA TYR A 108 -9.27 20.73 23.94
C TYR A 108 -10.23 19.87 23.10
N PRO A 109 -10.35 18.56 23.42
CA PRO A 109 -11.16 17.60 22.66
C PRO A 109 -12.62 18.01 22.48
N THR A 110 -13.19 18.72 23.46
CA THR A 110 -14.58 19.16 23.43
C THR A 110 -14.81 20.37 22.52
N THR A 111 -13.88 21.34 22.50
CA THR A 111 -13.99 22.54 21.64
C THR A 111 -13.74 22.21 20.17
N ASN A 112 -12.86 21.24 19.90
CA ASN A 112 -12.52 20.83 18.53
C ASN A 112 -13.35 19.65 18.03
N TYR A 113 -14.30 19.14 18.81
CA TYR A 113 -15.02 17.91 18.48
C TYR A 113 -15.64 17.95 17.07
N ASN A 114 -16.35 19.04 16.75
CA ASN A 114 -16.97 19.19 15.44
C ASN A 114 -15.93 19.23 14.32
N ALA A 115 -14.84 19.98 14.49
CA ALA A 115 -13.75 20.04 13.51
C ALA A 115 -13.04 18.68 13.33
N LEU A 116 -12.89 17.91 14.42
CA LEU A 116 -12.35 16.55 14.35
C LEU A 116 -13.28 15.61 13.60
N VAL A 117 -14.59 15.67 13.88
CA VAL A 117 -15.61 14.89 13.17
C VAL A 117 -15.61 15.24 11.68
N GLU A 118 -15.58 16.53 11.33
CA GLU A 118 -15.50 16.98 9.94
C GLU A 118 -14.23 16.49 9.24
N PHE A 119 -13.09 16.59 9.91
CA PHE A 119 -11.81 16.11 9.38
C PHE A 119 -11.83 14.60 9.13
N VAL A 120 -12.29 13.81 10.10
CA VAL A 120 -12.43 12.36 9.98
C VAL A 120 -13.42 11.98 8.87
N ASN A 121 -14.56 12.66 8.78
CA ASN A 121 -15.54 12.45 7.70
C ASN A 121 -14.93 12.75 6.32
N SER A 122 -14.07 13.77 6.22
CA SER A 122 -13.38 14.07 4.96
C SER A 122 -12.40 12.96 4.55
N ALA A 123 -11.72 12.32 5.51
CA ALA A 123 -10.86 11.17 5.25
C ALA A 123 -11.66 9.96 4.76
N PHE A 124 -12.80 9.65 5.41
CA PHE A 124 -13.70 8.58 4.97
C PHE A 124 -14.23 8.82 3.56
N LEU A 125 -14.64 10.04 3.24
CA LEU A 125 -15.12 10.39 1.90
C LEU A 125 -14.05 10.18 0.84
N MET A 126 -12.80 10.55 1.12
CA MET A 126 -11.70 10.32 0.17
C MET A 126 -11.38 8.84 0.00
N ALA A 127 -11.38 8.05 1.08
CA ALA A 127 -11.20 6.61 0.99
C ALA A 127 -12.34 5.92 0.21
N ALA A 128 -13.59 6.37 0.40
CA ALA A 128 -14.74 5.85 -0.33
C ALA A 128 -14.65 6.16 -1.84
N LYS A 129 -14.21 7.37 -2.21
CA LYS A 129 -13.98 7.76 -3.61
C LYS A 129 -12.89 6.91 -4.27
N GLU A 130 -11.82 6.63 -3.54
CA GLU A 130 -10.75 5.74 -4.00
C GLU A 130 -11.28 4.31 -4.22
N ALA A 131 -12.02 3.76 -3.26
CA ALA A 131 -12.65 2.45 -3.38
C ALA A 131 -13.59 2.38 -4.59
N GLU A 132 -14.43 3.39 -4.77
CA GLU A 132 -15.34 3.52 -5.92
C GLU A 132 -14.56 3.56 -7.24
N ALA A 133 -13.46 4.31 -7.30
CA ALA A 133 -12.62 4.35 -8.49
C ALA A 133 -12.01 2.97 -8.83
N HIS A 134 -11.62 2.17 -7.85
CA HIS A 134 -11.15 0.81 -8.09
C HIS A 134 -12.28 -0.13 -8.58
N ILE A 135 -13.48 -0.01 -8.02
CA ILE A 135 -14.63 -0.79 -8.48
C ILE A 135 -14.97 -0.45 -9.93
N ILE A 136 -15.06 0.84 -10.26
CA ILE A 136 -15.46 1.32 -11.60
C ILE A 136 -14.39 0.97 -12.65
N ASN A 137 -13.12 1.27 -12.36
CA ASN A 137 -12.06 1.18 -13.38
C ASN A 137 -11.42 -0.21 -13.47
N ASN A 138 -11.45 -0.97 -12.38
CA ASN A 138 -10.70 -2.23 -12.28
C ASN A 138 -11.59 -3.43 -11.91
N HIS A 139 -12.88 -3.23 -11.61
CA HIS A 139 -13.78 -4.32 -11.19
C HIS A 139 -13.21 -5.11 -10.01
N ILE A 140 -12.70 -4.42 -8.99
CA ILE A 140 -12.09 -5.03 -7.81
C ILE A 140 -12.64 -4.38 -6.53
N THR A 141 -12.93 -5.21 -5.52
CA THR A 141 -13.31 -4.78 -4.16
C THR A 141 -12.20 -5.10 -3.17
N HIS A 142 -11.88 -4.18 -2.26
CA HIS A 142 -10.73 -4.34 -1.35
C HIS A 142 -10.96 -5.37 -0.22
N GLU A 143 -12.22 -5.56 0.20
CA GLU A 143 -12.68 -6.48 1.27
C GLU A 143 -12.10 -6.25 2.69
N ASP A 144 -11.00 -5.49 2.84
CA ASP A 144 -10.36 -5.19 4.13
C ASP A 144 -10.05 -3.69 4.35
N ILE A 145 -11.09 -2.85 4.24
CA ILE A 145 -10.95 -1.40 4.39
C ILE A 145 -11.03 -1.01 5.87
N HIS A 146 -9.89 -0.66 6.47
CA HIS A 146 -9.80 -0.08 7.81
C HIS A 146 -8.63 0.91 7.91
N LEU A 147 -8.52 1.64 9.03
CA LEU A 147 -7.54 2.73 9.21
C LEU A 147 -6.06 2.33 9.04
N GLY A 148 -5.74 1.05 9.12
CA GLY A 148 -4.38 0.53 8.88
C GLY A 148 -4.05 0.39 7.39
N ASN A 149 -5.08 0.21 6.57
CA ASN A 149 -5.00 -0.07 5.13
C ASN A 149 -5.36 1.15 4.27
N ILE A 150 -5.33 2.35 4.87
CA ILE A 150 -5.59 3.61 4.20
C ILE A 150 -4.44 4.57 4.47
N LEU A 151 -3.76 5.00 3.41
CA LEU A 151 -2.79 6.08 3.44
C LEU A 151 -3.47 7.38 2.97
N LEU A 152 -3.26 8.45 3.72
CA LEU A 152 -3.87 9.76 3.49
C LEU A 152 -2.78 10.81 3.31
N GLN A 153 -3.08 11.83 2.50
CA GLN A 153 -2.29 13.05 2.45
C GLN A 153 -3.17 14.24 2.83
N GLU A 154 -2.57 15.22 3.52
CA GLU A 154 -3.22 16.48 3.87
C GLU A 154 -2.45 17.68 3.32
N SER A 155 -3.18 18.76 3.04
CA SER A 155 -2.64 20.09 2.79
C SER A 155 -3.54 21.12 3.45
N ASP A 156 -2.96 22.08 4.17
CA ASP A 156 -3.68 23.19 4.82
C ASP A 156 -4.90 22.76 5.66
N GLY A 157 -4.75 21.64 6.38
CA GLY A 157 -5.80 21.09 7.24
C GLY A 157 -6.93 20.36 6.51
N LYS A 158 -6.74 20.02 5.23
CA LYS A 158 -7.71 19.28 4.42
C LYS A 158 -7.08 18.00 3.88
N ILE A 159 -7.84 16.92 3.88
CA ILE A 159 -7.45 15.70 3.17
C ILE A 159 -7.52 15.97 1.67
N ILE A 160 -6.42 15.71 0.96
CA ILE A 160 -6.32 15.94 -0.49
C ILE A 160 -6.32 14.64 -1.31
N SER A 161 -5.95 13.52 -0.68
CA SER A 161 -5.95 12.20 -1.33
C SER A 161 -6.06 11.09 -0.29
N ALA A 162 -6.53 9.93 -0.76
CA ALA A 162 -6.50 8.66 -0.03
C ALA A 162 -6.03 7.56 -0.98
N ARG A 163 -5.35 6.56 -0.44
CA ARG A 163 -4.93 5.35 -1.15
C ARG A 163 -5.23 4.14 -0.30
N LEU A 164 -5.89 3.15 -0.91
CA LEU A 164 -6.08 1.85 -0.30
C LEU A 164 -4.82 1.00 -0.55
N ILE A 165 -4.36 0.33 0.50
CA ILE A 165 -3.18 -0.53 0.48
C ILE A 165 -3.53 -1.88 1.11
N ASP A 166 -2.66 -2.86 0.93
CA ASP A 166 -2.87 -4.25 1.40
C ASP A 166 -3.99 -4.98 0.65
N TRP A 167 -3.73 -5.23 -0.63
CA TRP A 167 -4.67 -5.85 -1.57
C TRP A 167 -4.69 -7.38 -1.51
N ASP A 168 -4.12 -8.01 -0.48
CA ASP A 168 -4.01 -9.48 -0.41
C ASP A 168 -5.38 -10.16 -0.35
N LEU A 169 -6.36 -9.53 0.33
CA LEU A 169 -7.73 -10.05 0.53
C LEU A 169 -8.75 -9.52 -0.48
N ALA A 170 -8.32 -8.68 -1.42
CA ALA A 170 -9.22 -8.08 -2.38
C ALA A 170 -9.81 -9.12 -3.35
N ARG A 171 -11.01 -8.84 -3.87
CA ARG A 171 -11.73 -9.71 -4.80
C ARG A 171 -11.92 -9.03 -6.14
N ILE A 172 -11.40 -9.63 -7.20
CA ILE A 172 -11.69 -9.24 -8.57
C ILE A 172 -13.07 -9.80 -8.94
N SER A 173 -13.99 -8.91 -9.30
CA SER A 173 -15.26 -9.30 -9.88
C SER A 173 -15.01 -9.83 -11.30
N PRO A 174 -15.47 -11.05 -11.64
CA PRO A 174 -15.39 -11.53 -13.01
C PRO A 174 -16.14 -10.55 -13.91
N ALA A 175 -15.56 -10.23 -15.07
CA ALA A 175 -16.33 -9.54 -16.09
C ALA A 175 -17.51 -10.44 -16.46
N ASP A 176 -18.73 -9.98 -16.20
CA ASP A 176 -19.91 -10.66 -16.72
C ASP A 176 -19.73 -10.80 -18.23
N LYS A 177 -19.89 -12.03 -18.74
CA LYS A 177 -20.05 -12.26 -20.17
C LYS A 177 -21.39 -11.64 -20.58
N VAL A 178 -21.41 -10.34 -20.86
CA VAL A 178 -22.52 -9.67 -21.55
C VAL A 178 -22.45 -10.00 -23.03
#